data_AF-A0A914PQR6-F1
#
_entry.id   AF-A0A914PQR6-F1
#
_cell.length_a   1.000
_cell.length_b   1.000
_cell.length_c   1.000
_cell.angle_alpha   90.00
_cell.angle_beta   90.00
_cell.angle_gamma   90.00
#
_symmetry.space_group_name_H-M   'P 1'
#
loop_
_entity.id
_entity.type
_entity.pdbx_description
1 polymer ?
#
loop_
_entity_poly.entity_id
_entity_poly.type
_entity_poly.pdbx_seq_one_letter_code
_entity_poly.pdbx_strand_id
1 'polypeptide(L)'
;MSGDDNESTDDPPTLVAPKFGAGSAYQGERGDPEWIPMRTDEGSSIRRRRMSVNRDSIVPEASWGDLAPGARVMFLLKNKNEVPSLFTEMCELTQNGAAEEWKETARWVKFEEDVEEGGNRWSKPHVATLSLHALFQLRFAKC
;
A
#
# COMPACT_ATOMS: atom_id res chain seq x y z
N MET A 1 -5.47 76.13 20.40
CA MET A 1 -6.63 75.76 19.57
C MET A 1 -6.04 75.11 18.34
N SER A 2 -6.16 73.83 18.04
CA SER A 2 -6.81 72.67 18.64
C SER A 2 -6.02 71.48 18.09
N GLY A 3 -5.95 70.36 18.82
CA GLY A 3 -5.46 69.12 18.22
C GLY A 3 -6.46 68.62 17.17
N ASP A 4 -5.95 67.85 16.22
CA ASP A 4 -6.70 66.79 15.55
C ASP A 4 -5.70 65.66 15.26
N ASP A 5 -5.85 64.59 16.03
CA ASP A 5 -5.31 63.26 15.75
C ASP A 5 -6.04 62.69 14.53
N ASN A 6 -5.34 62.14 13.52
CA ASN A 6 -5.78 60.86 12.95
C ASN A 6 -4.74 60.17 12.05
N GLU A 7 -4.39 58.96 12.50
CA GLU A 7 -4.41 57.71 11.73
C GLU A 7 -3.43 57.51 10.58
N SER A 8 -2.32 56.88 10.94
CA SER A 8 -1.43 56.09 10.08
C SER A 8 -2.19 54.97 9.36
N THR A 9 -2.19 55.01 8.02
CA THR A 9 -2.42 53.82 7.19
C THR A 9 -1.24 53.71 6.22
N ASP A 10 -0.21 52.99 6.65
CA ASP A 10 0.91 52.62 5.78
C ASP A 10 0.43 51.53 4.80
N ASP A 11 0.25 51.91 3.53
CA ASP A 11 0.01 50.95 2.45
C ASP A 11 1.23 50.02 2.28
N PRO A 12 1.05 48.69 2.19
CA PRO A 12 2.17 47.77 2.00
C PRO A 12 2.73 47.85 0.56
N PRO A 13 4.05 47.73 0.37
CA PRO A 13 4.67 47.84 -0.95
C PRO A 13 4.28 46.68 -1.86
N THR A 14 3.79 47.01 -3.05
CA THR A 14 3.53 46.06 -4.15
C THR A 14 4.82 45.36 -4.57
N LEU A 15 4.93 44.06 -4.33
CA LEU A 15 6.05 43.24 -4.80
C LEU A 15 5.92 43.00 -6.31
N VAL A 16 6.84 43.57 -7.06
CA VAL A 16 7.02 43.34 -8.51
C VAL A 16 7.61 41.95 -8.71
N ALA A 17 6.93 41.09 -9.48
CA ALA A 17 7.42 39.76 -9.83
C ALA A 17 8.70 39.83 -10.71
N PRO A 18 9.70 38.97 -10.52
CA PRO A 18 10.88 38.94 -11.39
C PRO A 18 10.50 38.46 -12.80
N LYS A 19 10.89 39.23 -13.83
CA LYS A 19 10.82 38.80 -15.22
C LYS A 19 11.87 37.70 -15.45
N PHE A 20 11.43 36.45 -15.59
CA PHE A 20 12.30 35.38 -16.06
C PHE A 20 12.57 35.56 -17.56
N GLY A 21 13.84 35.79 -17.89
CA GLY A 21 14.33 35.84 -19.26
C GLY A 21 14.24 34.47 -19.93
N ALA A 22 13.87 34.47 -21.20
CA ALA A 22 13.97 33.31 -22.07
C ALA A 22 15.46 32.97 -22.30
N GLY A 23 15.89 31.78 -21.90
CA GLY A 23 17.25 31.33 -22.16
C GLY A 23 17.61 29.96 -21.57
N SER A 24 17.95 29.04 -22.47
CA SER A 24 18.65 27.76 -22.28
C SER A 24 17.84 26.58 -21.73
N ALA A 25 17.40 25.73 -22.66
CA ALA A 25 16.93 24.38 -22.39
C ALA A 25 18.05 23.55 -21.77
N TYR A 26 17.86 23.11 -20.52
CA TYR A 26 18.69 22.07 -19.91
C TYR A 26 18.42 20.75 -20.65
N GLN A 27 19.38 20.29 -21.43
CA GLN A 27 19.46 18.91 -21.90
C GLN A 27 19.97 18.04 -20.76
N GLY A 28 19.08 17.69 -19.83
CA GLY A 28 19.29 16.58 -18.91
C GLY A 28 18.54 15.37 -19.48
N GLU A 29 19.30 14.35 -19.90
CA GLU A 29 18.78 13.03 -20.22
C GLU A 29 17.83 12.58 -19.11
N ARG A 30 16.54 12.46 -19.43
CA ARG A 30 15.54 11.92 -18.50
C ARG A 30 15.87 10.44 -18.31
N GLY A 31 16.64 10.13 -17.27
CA GLY A 31 16.72 8.79 -16.74
C GLY A 31 15.30 8.30 -16.47
N ASP A 32 14.95 7.17 -17.06
CA ASP A 32 13.64 6.55 -16.94
C ASP A 32 13.21 6.46 -15.47
N PRO A 33 11.95 6.81 -15.13
CA PRO A 33 11.46 6.55 -13.78
C PRO A 33 11.50 5.05 -13.51
N GLU A 34 12.14 4.63 -12.41
CA GLU A 34 12.17 3.26 -11.85
C GLU A 34 10.78 2.81 -11.35
N TRP A 35 9.70 3.21 -12.03
CA TRP A 35 8.37 2.69 -11.80
C TRP A 35 8.20 1.48 -12.73
N ILE A 36 7.98 0.31 -12.15
CA ILE A 36 7.56 -0.87 -12.91
C ILE A 36 6.19 -0.53 -13.52
N PRO A 37 6.06 -0.40 -14.86
CA PRO A 37 4.77 -0.11 -15.45
C PRO A 37 3.85 -1.31 -15.24
N MET A 38 2.62 -1.05 -14.78
CA MET A 38 1.55 -2.04 -14.88
C MET A 38 1.37 -2.39 -16.35
N ARG A 39 1.87 -3.57 -16.75
CA ARG A 39 1.66 -4.10 -18.09
C ARG A 39 0.18 -4.44 -18.25
N THR A 40 -0.53 -3.68 -19.08
CA THR A 40 -1.75 -4.16 -19.70
C THR A 40 -1.37 -5.25 -20.70
N ASP A 41 -1.98 -6.43 -20.54
CA ASP A 41 -1.68 -7.63 -21.31
C ASP A 41 -2.26 -7.52 -22.72
N GLU A 42 -1.42 -7.23 -23.70
CA GLU A 42 -1.72 -7.35 -25.13
C GLU A 42 -0.52 -8.06 -25.79
N GLY A 43 -0.64 -9.38 -26.00
CA GLY A 43 0.18 -10.10 -26.97
C GLY A 43 1.31 -11.00 -26.44
N SER A 44 0.91 -12.18 -25.92
CA SER A 44 1.57 -13.49 -26.02
C SER A 44 3.01 -13.60 -26.60
N SER A 45 3.98 -13.89 -25.74
CA SER A 45 4.76 -15.16 -25.76
C SER A 45 5.91 -15.15 -24.74
N ILE A 46 5.62 -15.54 -23.51
CA ILE A 46 6.63 -15.81 -22.48
C ILE A 46 6.88 -17.32 -22.40
N ARG A 47 8.17 -17.67 -22.49
CA ARG A 47 8.71 -19.03 -22.42
C ARG A 47 8.14 -19.77 -21.20
N ARG A 48 7.29 -20.76 -21.47
CA ARG A 48 6.66 -21.63 -20.46
C ARG A 48 7.72 -22.50 -19.77
N ARG A 49 8.13 -22.15 -18.55
CA ARG A 49 8.62 -23.16 -17.60
C ARG A 49 7.39 -23.80 -16.95
N ARG A 50 6.96 -24.94 -17.51
CA ARG A 50 5.82 -25.73 -17.03
C ARG A 50 6.17 -26.39 -15.70
N MET A 51 5.73 -25.81 -14.60
CA MET A 51 5.22 -26.59 -13.47
C MET A 51 3.71 -26.41 -13.48
N SER A 52 3.02 -27.21 -14.30
CA SER A 52 1.56 -27.28 -14.25
C SER A 52 1.19 -28.15 -13.05
N VAL A 53 1.25 -27.59 -11.84
CA VAL A 53 0.36 -28.07 -10.80
C VAL A 53 -0.98 -27.45 -11.16
N ASN A 54 -1.87 -28.27 -11.71
CA ASN A 54 -3.22 -27.87 -12.06
C ASN A 54 -3.90 -27.37 -10.78
N ARG A 55 -3.95 -26.05 -10.60
CA ARG A 55 -4.49 -25.40 -9.39
C ARG A 55 -6.01 -25.64 -9.24
N ASP A 56 -6.65 -26.09 -10.32
CA ASP A 56 -8.07 -26.41 -10.40
C ASP A 56 -8.35 -27.91 -10.38
N SER A 57 -7.45 -28.73 -9.84
CA SER A 57 -7.81 -30.10 -9.46
C SER A 57 -8.81 -30.04 -8.30
N ILE A 58 -10.07 -29.77 -8.62
CA ILE A 58 -11.22 -30.13 -7.81
C ILE A 58 -11.03 -31.60 -7.48
N VAL A 59 -10.67 -31.88 -6.24
CA VAL A 59 -10.72 -33.24 -5.73
C VAL A 59 -12.18 -33.65 -5.89
N PRO A 60 -12.51 -34.78 -6.56
CA PRO A 60 -13.89 -35.19 -6.75
C PRO A 60 -14.61 -35.21 -5.40
N GLU A 61 -15.86 -34.76 -5.34
CA GLU A 61 -16.64 -34.70 -4.10
C GLU A 61 -16.67 -36.06 -3.38
N ALA A 62 -16.66 -37.15 -4.15
CA ALA A 62 -16.57 -38.52 -3.66
C ALA A 62 -15.30 -38.84 -2.84
N SER A 63 -14.18 -38.15 -3.08
CA SER A 63 -12.91 -38.34 -2.33
C SER A 63 -12.74 -37.35 -1.18
N TRP A 64 -13.70 -36.45 -0.93
CA TRP A 64 -13.63 -35.55 0.23
C TRP A 64 -13.76 -36.33 1.56
N GLY A 65 -14.32 -37.53 1.55
CA GLY A 65 -14.40 -38.41 2.72
C GLY A 65 -13.03 -38.80 3.29
N ASP A 66 -12.00 -38.86 2.44
CA ASP A 66 -10.65 -39.33 2.81
C ASP A 66 -9.74 -38.20 3.33
N LEU A 67 -10.20 -36.94 3.25
CA LEU A 67 -9.44 -35.79 3.71
C LEU A 67 -9.55 -35.63 5.23
N ALA A 68 -8.48 -35.12 5.85
CA ALA A 68 -8.53 -34.71 7.26
C ALA A 68 -9.69 -33.72 7.50
N PRO A 69 -10.37 -33.75 8.67
CA PRO A 69 -11.57 -32.94 8.91
C PRO A 69 -11.40 -31.45 8.59
N GLY A 70 -10.26 -30.85 8.96
CA GLY A 70 -9.98 -29.44 8.65
C GLY A 70 -9.89 -29.16 7.14
N ALA A 71 -9.28 -30.06 6.36
CA ALA A 71 -9.20 -29.92 4.91
C ALA A 71 -10.58 -30.07 4.24
N ARG A 72 -11.45 -30.94 4.77
CA ARG A 72 -12.84 -31.08 4.30
C ARG A 72 -13.63 -29.80 4.50
N VAL A 73 -13.55 -29.20 5.69
CA VAL A 73 -14.24 -27.94 6.01
C VAL A 73 -13.78 -26.81 5.08
N MET A 74 -12.48 -26.71 4.80
CA MET A 74 -11.95 -25.73 3.85
C MET A 74 -12.55 -25.87 2.44
N PHE A 75 -12.79 -27.11 1.98
CA PHE A 75 -13.43 -27.36 0.68
C PHE A 75 -14.92 -27.01 0.68
N LEU A 76 -15.64 -27.36 1.76
CA LEU A 76 -17.06 -27.05 1.91
C LEU A 76 -17.33 -25.54 1.99
N LEU A 77 -16.43 -24.79 2.64
CA LEU A 77 -16.53 -23.33 2.78
C LEU A 77 -15.99 -22.56 1.58
N LYS A 78 -15.36 -23.24 0.61
CA LYS A 78 -14.77 -22.58 -0.56
C LYS A 78 -15.88 -21.94 -1.40
N ASN A 79 -16.02 -20.62 -1.30
CA ASN A 79 -16.92 -19.86 -2.17
C ASN A 79 -16.46 -19.96 -3.63
N LYS A 80 -17.42 -20.22 -4.53
CA LYS A 80 -17.19 -20.35 -5.99
C LYS A 80 -17.08 -19.00 -6.71
N ASN A 81 -17.27 -17.90 -5.99
CA ASN A 81 -17.18 -16.55 -6.54
C ASN A 81 -15.73 -16.07 -6.54
N GLU A 82 -15.38 -15.22 -7.50
CA GLU A 82 -14.09 -14.54 -7.52
C GLU A 82 -13.92 -13.72 -6.25
N VAL A 83 -12.86 -14.03 -5.48
CA VAL A 83 -12.51 -13.24 -4.30
C VAL A 83 -11.98 -11.88 -4.78
N PRO A 84 -12.60 -10.77 -4.35
CA PRO A 84 -12.16 -9.45 -4.78
C PRO A 84 -10.75 -9.16 -4.25
N SER A 85 -10.04 -8.28 -4.95
CA SER A 85 -8.80 -7.73 -4.41
C SER A 85 -9.11 -6.94 -3.13
N LEU A 86 -8.46 -7.32 -2.03
CA LEU A 86 -8.58 -6.63 -0.75
C LEU A 86 -7.43 -5.65 -0.57
N PHE A 87 -7.77 -4.43 -0.17
CA PHE A 87 -6.84 -3.53 0.49
C PHE A 87 -6.92 -3.80 1.99
N THR A 88 -5.78 -3.90 2.66
CA THR A 88 -5.71 -4.08 4.11
C THR A 88 -4.67 -3.14 4.67
N GLU A 89 -4.98 -2.50 5.80
CA GLU A 89 -4.14 -1.54 6.49
C GLU A 89 -4.00 -1.97 7.95
N MET A 90 -2.81 -1.80 8.52
CA MET A 90 -2.53 -2.03 9.94
C MET A 90 -2.18 -0.71 10.60
N CYS A 91 -2.88 -0.40 11.68
CA CYS A 91 -2.60 0.76 12.52
C CYS A 91 -2.22 0.31 13.93
N GLU A 92 -1.24 1.00 14.50
CA GLU A 92 -0.84 0.82 15.89
C GLU A 92 -1.21 2.06 16.70
N LEU A 93 -1.71 1.84 17.91
CA LEU A 93 -2.00 2.91 18.86
C LEU A 93 -0.68 3.35 19.49
N THR A 94 -0.28 4.59 19.22
CA THR A 94 0.93 5.19 19.77
C THR A 94 0.58 6.33 20.70
N GLN A 95 1.38 6.53 21.75
CA GLN A 95 1.21 7.64 22.68
C GLN A 95 2.21 8.75 22.34
N ASN A 96 1.70 9.93 21.98
CA ASN A 96 2.51 11.11 21.68
C ASN A 96 2.24 12.19 22.74
N GLY A 97 3.06 12.19 23.80
CA GLY A 97 2.84 13.02 24.97
C GLY A 97 1.57 12.59 25.72
N ALA A 98 0.58 13.49 25.82
CA ALA A 98 -0.68 13.23 26.51
C ALA A 98 -1.80 12.69 25.59
N ALA A 99 -1.56 12.61 24.28
CA ALA A 99 -2.56 12.17 23.31
C ALA A 99 -2.24 10.76 22.78
N GLU A 100 -3.27 9.94 22.65
CA GLU A 100 -3.23 8.65 21.97
C GLU A 100 -3.63 8.86 20.50
N GLU A 101 -2.82 8.35 19.58
CA GLU A 101 -3.08 8.45 18.14
C GLU A 101 -2.83 7.12 17.44
N TRP A 102 -3.76 6.73 16.57
CA TRP A 102 -3.60 5.59 15.67
C TRP A 102 -2.73 6.01 14.50
N LYS A 103 -1.62 5.31 14.31
CA LYS A 103 -0.72 5.52 13.17
C LYS A 103 -0.71 4.29 12.30
N GLU A 104 -0.87 4.49 11.00
CA GLU A 104 -0.64 3.45 10.01
C GLU A 104 0.82 3.00 10.10
N THR A 105 1.04 1.68 10.15
CA THR A 105 2.40 1.09 10.22
C THR A 105 2.68 0.19 9.02
N ALA A 106 1.66 -0.39 8.40
CA ALA A 106 1.81 -1.24 7.22
C ALA A 106 0.52 -1.33 6.39
N ARG A 107 0.66 -1.67 5.11
CA ARG A 107 -0.45 -1.88 4.18
C ARG A 107 -0.21 -3.03 3.21
N TRP A 108 -1.29 -3.62 2.72
CA TRP A 108 -1.27 -4.76 1.81
C TRP A 108 -2.20 -4.59 0.62
N VAL A 109 -1.63 -4.76 -0.58
CA VAL A 109 -2.34 -5.07 -1.84
C VAL A 109 -1.54 -6.13 -2.58
N LYS A 110 -1.81 -7.40 -2.29
CA LYS A 110 -1.01 -8.59 -2.68
C LYS A 110 0.40 -8.63 -2.08
N PHE A 111 1.08 -7.49 -2.02
CA PHE A 111 2.39 -7.27 -1.39
C PHE A 111 2.23 -6.37 -0.16
N GLU A 112 3.20 -6.47 0.74
CA GLU A 112 3.35 -5.67 1.96
C GLU A 112 4.23 -4.46 1.71
N GLU A 113 3.85 -3.33 2.30
CA GLU A 113 4.66 -2.12 2.41
C GLU A 113 4.56 -1.62 3.85
N ASP A 114 5.69 -1.26 4.45
CA ASP A 114 5.80 -0.77 5.82
C ASP A 114 6.16 0.71 5.83
N VAL A 115 5.77 1.42 6.89
CA VAL A 115 6.22 2.79 7.13
C VAL A 115 7.68 2.77 7.59
N GLU A 116 8.56 3.50 6.88
CA GLU A 116 9.97 3.63 7.23
C GLU A 116 10.19 4.54 8.45
N GLU A 117 11.40 4.48 9.03
CA GLU A 117 11.80 5.33 10.14
C GLU A 117 11.61 6.82 9.80
N GLY A 118 10.82 7.51 10.61
CA GLY A 118 10.47 8.93 10.40
C GLY A 118 9.19 9.19 9.60
N GLY A 119 8.42 8.15 9.22
CA GLY A 119 7.02 8.29 8.81
C GLY A 119 6.75 8.90 7.43
N ASN A 120 7.79 9.29 6.70
CA ASN A 120 7.65 10.04 5.44
C ASN A 120 7.79 9.17 4.19
N ARG A 121 8.04 7.87 4.34
CA ARG A 121 8.34 6.96 3.24
C ARG A 121 7.77 5.57 3.51
N TRP A 122 7.32 4.93 2.45
CA TRP A 122 6.94 3.52 2.42
C TRP A 122 8.11 2.68 1.94
N SER A 123 8.26 1.48 2.48
CA SER A 123 9.22 0.50 2.00
C SER A 123 8.88 0.03 0.58
N LYS A 124 9.81 -0.65 -0.10
CA LYS A 124 9.54 -1.27 -1.39
C LYS A 124 8.53 -2.43 -1.19
N PRO A 125 7.57 -2.63 -2.10
CA PRO A 125 6.60 -3.70 -1.99
C PRO A 125 7.30 -5.07 -1.92
N HIS A 126 6.98 -5.87 -0.91
CA HIS A 126 7.62 -7.15 -0.66
C HIS A 126 6.63 -8.24 -0.23
N VAL A 127 7.08 -9.49 -0.17
CA VAL A 127 6.24 -10.61 0.26
C VAL A 127 6.29 -10.70 1.77
N ALA A 128 5.11 -10.63 2.40
CA ALA A 128 4.93 -10.77 3.84
C ALA A 128 5.60 -12.02 4.41
N THR A 129 6.36 -11.87 5.49
CA THR A 129 6.88 -12.99 6.27
C THR A 129 6.38 -12.91 7.70
N LEU A 130 5.55 -13.87 8.10
CA LEU A 130 5.01 -13.94 9.46
C LEU A 130 5.85 -14.87 10.33
N SER A 131 6.10 -14.46 11.57
CA SER A 131 6.70 -15.36 12.55
C SER A 131 5.73 -16.48 12.92
N LEU A 132 6.25 -17.68 13.15
CA LEU A 132 5.44 -18.82 13.61
C LEU A 132 4.74 -18.50 14.94
N HIS A 133 5.40 -17.73 15.80
CA HIS A 133 4.84 -17.29 17.08
C HIS A 133 3.59 -16.42 16.89
N ALA A 134 3.62 -15.44 15.99
CA ALA A 134 2.47 -14.59 15.68
C ALA A 134 1.29 -15.42 15.11
N LEU A 135 1.57 -16.41 14.25
CA LEU A 135 0.53 -17.31 13.72
C LEU A 135 -0.18 -18.11 14.81
N PHE A 136 0.55 -18.58 15.83
CA PHE A 136 -0.06 -19.27 16.97
C PHE A 136 -0.87 -18.34 17.86
N GLN A 137 -0.37 -17.14 18.16
CA GLN A 137 -1.15 -16.15 18.90
C GLN A 137 -2.47 -15.83 18.18
N LEU A 138 -2.43 -15.60 16.86
CA LEU A 138 -3.63 -15.33 16.06
C LEU A 138 -4.62 -16.49 16.11
N ARG A 139 -4.12 -17.73 16.03
CA ARG A 139 -4.98 -18.92 16.11
C ARG A 139 -5.67 -19.02 17.47
N PHE A 140 -4.98 -18.70 18.57
CA PHE A 140 -5.55 -18.75 19.91
C PHE A 140 -6.47 -17.56 20.22
N ALA A 141 -6.23 -16.39 19.62
CA ALA A 141 -7.07 -15.21 19.81
C ALA A 141 -8.46 -15.32 19.15
N LYS A 142 -8.62 -16.24 18.19
CA LYS A 142 -9.90 -16.50 17.48
C LYS A 142 -10.74 -17.63 18.10
N CYS A 143 -10.34 -18.13 19.27
CA CYS A 143 -11.08 -19.11 20.06
C CYS A 143 -11.91 -18.40 21.14
#